data_AF-A0A1Y4DW18-F1
#
_entry.id   AF-A0A1Y4DW18-F1
#
_cell.length_a   1.000
_cell.length_b   1.000
_cell.length_c   1.000
_cell.angle_alpha   90.00
_cell.angle_beta   90.00
_cell.angle_gamma   90.00
#
_symmetry.space_group_name_H-M   'P 1'
#
loop_
_entity.id
_entity.type
_entity.pdbx_description
1 polymer ?
#
loop_
_entity_poly.entity_id
_entity_poly.type
_entity_poly.pdbx_seq_one_letter_code
_entity_poly.pdbx_strand_id
1 'polypeptide(L)'
;SEANRVAYDKAVDRFYVSRIYEEDMQDRVENAMREGREKGMQEGREEGIKEGREEGIKEGMAKSKLEDAQNLKRLGVSTDIIAKATGLSPEEIASL
;
A
#
# COMPACT_ATOMS: atom_id res chain seq x y z
N SER A 1 7.83 51.10 -41.35
CA SER A 1 7.05 52.15 -40.67
C SER A 1 7.06 51.89 -39.17
N GLU A 2 6.78 52.90 -38.36
CA GLU A 2 6.63 52.74 -36.91
C GLU A 2 5.56 51.71 -36.55
N ALA A 3 4.46 51.66 -37.32
CA ALA A 3 3.41 50.66 -37.17
C ALA A 3 3.91 49.21 -37.29
N ASN A 4 4.85 48.91 -38.20
CA ASN A 4 5.41 47.56 -38.33
C ASN A 4 6.28 47.18 -37.13
N ARG A 5 7.00 48.14 -36.55
CA ARG A 5 7.82 47.91 -35.35
C ARG A 5 6.94 47.61 -34.14
N VAL A 6 5.89 48.41 -33.91
CA VAL A 6 4.93 48.20 -32.82
C VAL A 6 4.19 46.85 -32.95
N ALA A 7 3.84 46.45 -34.19
CA ALA A 7 3.22 45.14 -34.42
C ALA A 7 4.17 43.97 -34.12
N TYR A 8 5.45 44.12 -34.46
CA TYR A 8 6.48 43.12 -34.14
C TYR A 8 6.69 42.98 -32.64
N ASP A 9 6.86 44.09 -31.92
CA ASP A 9 7.08 44.08 -30.46
C ASP A 9 5.90 43.40 -29.73
N LYS A 10 4.66 43.72 -30.10
CA LYS A 10 3.46 43.07 -29.54
C LYS A 10 3.38 41.57 -29.85
N ALA A 11 3.85 41.15 -31.03
CA ALA A 11 3.85 39.73 -31.40
C ALA A 11 4.89 38.95 -30.58
N VAL A 12 6.07 39.55 -30.35
CA VAL A 12 7.11 38.98 -29.48
C VAL A 12 6.62 38.86 -28.04
N ASP A 13 5.98 39.91 -27.51
CA ASP A 13 5.41 39.88 -26.15
C ASP A 13 4.36 38.78 -26.01
N ARG A 14 3.45 38.66 -26.98
CA ARG A 14 2.43 37.60 -26.98
C ARG A 14 3.05 36.21 -27.04
N PHE A 15 4.08 36.02 -27.86
CA PHE A 15 4.80 34.75 -27.96
C PHE A 15 5.49 34.39 -26.62
N TYR A 16 6.18 35.35 -26.01
CA TYR A 16 6.87 35.16 -24.74
C TYR A 16 5.88 34.80 -23.61
N VAL A 17 4.75 35.51 -23.54
CA VAL A 17 3.68 35.22 -22.58
C VAL A 17 3.08 33.84 -22.82
N SER A 18 2.77 33.46 -24.07
CA SER A 18 2.26 32.12 -24.39
C SER A 18 3.20 31.02 -23.94
N ARG A 19 4.50 31.21 -24.20
CA ARG A 19 5.53 30.24 -23.83
C ARG A 19 5.65 30.06 -22.32
N ILE A 20 5.62 31.15 -21.54
CA ILE A 20 5.63 31.06 -20.07
C ILE A 20 4.41 30.27 -19.57
N TYR A 21 3.23 30.52 -20.13
CA TYR A 21 2.03 29.76 -19.75
C TYR A 21 2.15 28.27 -20.12
N GLU A 22 2.71 27.95 -21.28
CA GLU A 22 2.93 26.56 -21.71
C GLU A 22 3.93 25.84 -20.80
N GLU A 23 5.04 26.51 -20.44
CA GLU A 23 6.06 25.97 -19.53
C GLU A 23 5.48 25.75 -18.11
N ASP A 24 4.75 26.71 -17.54
CA ASP A 24 4.09 26.56 -16.24
C ASP A 24 3.05 25.42 -16.24
N MET A 25 2.28 25.29 -17.33
CA MET A 25 1.33 24.19 -17.46
C MET A 25 2.01 22.83 -17.57
N GLN A 26 3.13 22.73 -18.29
CA GLN A 26 3.93 21.51 -18.35
C GLN A 26 4.47 21.14 -16.98
N ASP A 27 5.06 22.09 -16.25
CA ASP A 27 5.58 21.88 -14.91
C ASP A 27 4.48 21.42 -13.94
N ARG A 28 3.30 22.03 -14.01
CA ARG A 28 2.14 21.64 -13.18
C ARG A 28 1.68 20.22 -13.48
N VAL A 29 1.60 19.84 -14.75
CA VAL A 29 1.23 18.47 -15.15
C VAL A 29 2.29 17.48 -14.71
N GLU A 30 3.57 17.78 -14.91
CA GLU A 30 4.65 16.88 -14.52
C GLU A 30 4.68 16.68 -12.99
N ASN A 31 4.56 17.76 -12.22
CA ASN A 31 4.51 17.69 -10.76
C ASN A 31 3.29 16.91 -10.28
N ALA A 32 2.10 17.13 -10.85
CA ALA A 32 0.91 16.37 -10.49
C ALA A 32 1.06 14.86 -10.79
N MET A 33 1.67 14.52 -11.92
CA MET A 33 1.95 13.11 -12.27
C MET A 33 2.97 12.48 -11.33
N ARG A 34 4.01 13.23 -10.95
CA ARG A 34 5.04 12.79 -10.00
C ARG A 34 4.42 12.54 -8.62
N GLU A 35 3.68 13.51 -8.09
CA GLU A 35 2.99 13.38 -6.81
C GLU A 35 1.99 12.22 -6.81
N GLY A 36 1.21 12.06 -7.88
CA GLY A 36 0.25 10.96 -8.01
C GLY A 36 0.93 9.59 -7.98
N ARG A 37 2.08 9.47 -8.66
CA ARG A 37 2.88 8.25 -8.65
C ARG A 37 3.50 7.97 -7.28
N GLU A 38 4.07 8.99 -6.64
CA GLU A 38 4.68 8.86 -5.31
C GLU A 38 3.64 8.45 -4.26
N LYS A 39 2.48 9.13 -4.24
CA LYS A 39 1.36 8.77 -3.35
C LYS A 39 0.88 7.34 -3.59
N GLY A 40 0.63 6.97 -4.84
CA GLY A 40 0.19 5.61 -5.17
C GLY A 40 1.21 4.53 -4.76
N MET A 41 2.51 4.79 -4.92
CA MET A 41 3.56 3.87 -4.46
C MET A 41 3.64 3.79 -2.94
N GLN A 42 3.49 4.91 -2.24
CA GLN A 42 3.49 4.96 -0.79
C GLN A 42 2.29 4.21 -0.21
N GLU A 43 1.07 4.55 -0.66
CA GLU A 43 -0.18 3.94 -0.22
C GLU A 43 -0.16 2.42 -0.46
N GLY A 44 0.19 1.99 -1.68
CA GLY A 44 0.25 0.56 -2.00
C GLY A 44 1.30 -0.20 -1.19
N ARG A 45 2.42 0.44 -0.83
CA ARG A 45 3.43 -0.17 0.05
C ARG A 45 2.94 -0.27 1.49
N GLU A 46 2.32 0.78 2.01
CA GLU A 46 1.79 0.80 3.38
C GLU A 46 0.66 -0.22 3.55
N GLU A 47 -0.26 -0.30 2.60
CA GLU A 47 -1.35 -1.27 2.60
C GLU A 47 -0.80 -2.70 2.50
N GLY A 48 0.08 -2.98 1.55
CA GLY A 48 0.67 -4.32 1.40
C GLY A 48 1.47 -4.78 2.63
N ILE A 49 2.19 -3.88 3.32
CA ILE A 49 2.87 -4.21 4.58
C ILE A 49 1.87 -4.51 5.69
N LYS A 50 0.80 -3.72 5.79
CA LYS A 50 -0.22 -3.90 6.82
C LYS A 50 -0.95 -5.22 6.64
N GLU A 51 -1.43 -5.50 5.43
CA GLU A 51 -2.14 -6.74 5.10
C GLU A 51 -1.22 -7.96 5.32
N GLY A 52 -0.01 -7.94 4.74
CA GLY A 52 0.92 -9.06 4.90
C GLY A 52 1.32 -9.32 6.35
N ARG A 53 1.43 -8.26 7.18
CA ARG A 53 1.68 -8.42 8.61
C ARG A 53 0.49 -9.02 9.35
N GLU A 54 -0.72 -8.57 9.05
CA GLU A 54 -1.93 -9.07 9.69
C GLU A 54 -2.18 -10.54 9.34
N GLU A 55 -2.06 -10.89 8.06
CA GLU A 55 -2.15 -12.28 7.58
C GLU A 55 -1.08 -13.15 8.21
N GLY A 56 0.19 -12.72 8.18
CA GLY A 56 1.29 -13.48 8.77
C GLY A 56 1.13 -13.72 10.28
N ILE A 57 0.59 -12.76 11.03
CA ILE A 57 0.29 -12.93 12.46
C ILE A 57 -0.84 -13.95 12.65
N LYS A 58 -1.93 -13.84 11.88
CA LYS A 58 -3.07 -14.77 11.99
C LYS A 58 -2.65 -16.20 11.65
N GLU A 59 -1.94 -16.40 10.54
CA GLU A 59 -1.43 -17.71 10.13
C GLU A 59 -0.45 -18.28 11.16
N GLY A 60 0.47 -17.45 11.66
CA GLY A 60 1.42 -17.85 12.69
C GLY A 60 0.74 -18.29 13.99
N MET A 61 -0.28 -17.53 14.45
CA MET A 61 -1.06 -17.89 15.64
C MET A 61 -1.85 -19.19 15.44
N ALA A 62 -2.48 -19.37 14.28
CA ALA A 62 -3.22 -20.60 13.97
C ALA A 62 -2.27 -21.81 13.94
N LYS A 63 -1.13 -21.69 13.27
CA LYS A 63 -0.11 -22.75 13.21
C LYS A 63 0.43 -23.10 14.59
N SER A 64 0.77 -22.10 15.41
CA SER A 64 1.25 -22.33 16.79
C SER A 64 0.22 -23.08 17.63
N LYS A 65 -1.06 -22.72 17.56
CA LYS A 65 -2.13 -23.43 18.28
C LYS A 65 -2.20 -24.91 17.91
N LEU A 66 -2.07 -25.22 16.61
CA LEU A 66 -2.09 -26.60 16.12
C LEU A 66 -0.84 -27.38 16.56
N GLU A 67 0.34 -26.76 16.49
CA GLU A 67 1.60 -27.37 16.94
C GLU A 67 1.57 -27.65 18.46
N ASP A 68 1.11 -26.69 19.25
CA ASP A 68 0.95 -26.85 20.70
C ASP A 68 -0.06 -27.97 21.02
N ALA A 69 -1.21 -28.01 20.35
CA ALA A 69 -2.20 -29.06 20.53
C ALA A 69 -1.66 -30.45 20.18
N GLN A 70 -0.93 -30.59 19.07
CA GLN A 70 -0.27 -31.84 18.69
C GLN A 70 0.75 -32.30 19.73
N ASN A 71 1.57 -31.38 20.22
CA ASN A 71 2.58 -31.69 21.24
C ASN A 71 1.94 -32.11 22.56
N LEU A 72 0.91 -31.41 23.03
CA LEU A 72 0.17 -31.76 24.24
C LEU A 72 -0.53 -33.12 24.10
N LYS A 73 -1.12 -33.42 22.93
CA LYS A 73 -1.74 -34.72 22.64
C LYS A 73 -0.71 -35.85 22.70
N ARG A 74 0.48 -35.66 22.12
CA ARG A 74 1.60 -36.61 22.20
C ARG A 74 2.08 -36.85 23.64
N LEU A 75 1.98 -35.83 24.50
CA LEU A 75 2.31 -35.94 25.93
C LEU A 75 1.20 -36.61 26.77
N GLY A 76 0.09 -37.04 26.14
CA GLY A 76 -1.01 -37.71 26.82
C GLY A 76 -1.92 -36.76 27.61
N VAL A 77 -1.85 -35.45 27.34
CA VAL A 77 -2.76 -34.46 27.95
C VAL A 77 -4.17 -34.71 27.44
N SER A 78 -5.17 -34.60 28.32
CA SER A 78 -6.57 -34.85 27.95
C SER A 78 -7.08 -33.80 26.96
N THR A 79 -7.97 -34.24 26.06
CA THR A 79 -8.57 -33.37 25.03
C THR A 79 -9.25 -32.12 25.63
N ASP A 80 -9.91 -32.25 26.79
CA ASP A 80 -10.53 -31.12 27.51
C ASP A 80 -9.50 -30.05 27.91
N ILE A 81 -8.34 -30.46 28.42
CA ILE A 81 -7.27 -29.53 28.81
C ILE A 81 -6.64 -28.89 27.57
N ILE A 82 -6.43 -29.65 26.50
CA ILE A 82 -5.89 -29.13 25.23
C ILE A 82 -6.84 -28.10 24.63
N ALA A 83 -8.15 -28.37 24.61
CA ALA A 83 -9.17 -27.46 24.12
C ALA A 83 -9.16 -26.14 24.92
N LYS A 84 -9.09 -26.22 26.25
CA LYS A 84 -8.98 -25.03 27.12
C LYS A 84 -7.70 -24.23 26.89
N ALA A 85 -6.57 -24.90 26.63
CA ALA A 85 -5.27 -24.25 26.46
C ALA A 85 -5.11 -23.59 25.08
N THR A 86 -5.61 -24.22 24.03
CA THR A 86 -5.38 -23.80 22.63
C THR A 86 -6.58 -23.07 22.01
N GLY A 87 -7.77 -23.25 22.58
CA GLY A 87 -9.03 -22.75 22.05
C GLY A 87 -9.55 -23.53 20.85
N LEU A 88 -8.97 -24.69 20.53
CA LEU A 88 -9.45 -25.60 19.48
C LEU A 88 -10.64 -26.43 19.98
N SER A 89 -11.51 -26.83 19.07
CA SER A 89 -12.61 -27.73 19.39
C SER A 89 -12.11 -29.15 19.67
N PRO A 90 -12.86 -29.96 20.44
CA PRO A 90 -12.54 -31.37 20.63
C PRO A 90 -12.42 -32.15 19.30
N GLU A 91 -13.21 -31.79 18.29
CA GLU A 91 -13.18 -32.40 16.95
C GLU A 91 -11.89 -32.05 16.20
N GLU A 92 -11.48 -30.77 16.24
CA GLU A 92 -10.19 -30.34 15.67
C GLU A 92 -9.04 -31.12 16.31
N ILE A 93 -9.02 -31.21 17.65
CA ILE A 93 -7.98 -31.94 18.39
C ILE A 93 -8.04 -33.44 18.11
N ALA A 94 -9.22 -34.03 17.94
CA ALA A 94 -9.37 -35.44 17.60
C ALA A 94 -8.75 -35.74 16.23
N SER A 95 -8.83 -34.80 15.28
CA SER A 95 -8.27 -34.91 13.93
C SER A 95 -6.75 -34.71 13.82
N LEU A 96 -6.09 -34.16 14.86
CA LEU A 96 -4.63 -33.95 14.93
C LEU A 96 -3.84 -35.24 15.14
#